data_AF-K9K4J8-F1
#
_entry.id   AF-K9K4J8-F1
#
_cell.length_a   1.000
_cell.length_b   1.000
_cell.length_c   1.000
_cell.angle_alpha   90.00
_cell.angle_beta   90.00
_cell.angle_gamma   90.00
#
_symmetry.space_group_name_H-M   'P 1'
#
loop_
_entity.id
_entity.type
_entity.pdbx_description
1 polymer ?
#
loop_
_entity_poly.entity_id
_entity_poly.type
_entity_poly.pdbx_seq_one_letter_code
_entity_poly.pdbx_strand_id
1 'polypeptide(L)' 'VPRSQTKLTIMLEKLGMDYDGRPHSGLDDSKNIARIAVRMLQDGCELRINEKMHAGQLMSVSSSLPIEGTPAPQMPHSRK' A
#
# COMPACT_ATOMS: atom_id res chain seq x y z
N VAL A 1 3.14 -11.83 -10.47
CA VAL A 1 3.53 -12.51 -9.22
C VAL A 1 2.28 -13.08 -8.56
N PRO A 2 2.26 -14.35 -8.11
CA PRO A 2 1.12 -14.92 -7.39
C PRO A 2 0.82 -14.15 -6.10
N ARG A 3 -0.47 -13.93 -5.76
CA ARG A 3 -0.88 -13.21 -4.53
C ARG A 3 -0.34 -13.87 -3.25
N SER A 4 -0.08 -15.17 -3.27
CA SER A 4 0.54 -15.87 -2.14
C SER A 4 1.97 -15.39 -1.83
N GLN A 5 2.66 -14.75 -2.78
CA GLN A 5 4.02 -14.22 -2.62
C GLN A 5 4.06 -12.75 -2.20
N THR A 6 2.91 -12.11 -1.95
CA THR A 6 2.83 -10.70 -1.56
C THR A 6 2.47 -10.52 -0.09
N LYS A 7 2.73 -11.52 0.77
CA LYS A 7 2.65 -11.34 2.23
C LYS A 7 3.80 -10.43 2.69
N LEU A 8 3.59 -9.62 3.72
CA LEU A 8 4.58 -8.63 4.20
C LEU A 8 5.98 -9.24 4.41
N THR A 9 6.07 -10.34 5.16
CA THR A 9 7.34 -11.03 5.43
C THR A 9 8.00 -11.59 4.18
N ILE A 10 7.22 -12.14 3.24
CA ILE A 10 7.74 -12.68 1.97
C ILE A 10 8.26 -11.55 1.08
N MET A 11 7.56 -10.41 1.02
CA MET A 11 8.02 -9.25 0.24
C MET A 11 9.35 -8.71 0.78
N LEU A 12 9.50 -8.61 2.10
CA LEU A 12 10.77 -8.24 2.73
C LEU A 12 11.88 -9.22 2.36
N GLU A 13 11.65 -10.53 2.55
CA GLU A 13 12.61 -11.58 2.22
C GLU A 13 13.05 -11.52 0.74
N LYS A 14 12.10 -11.37 -0.19
CA LYS A 14 12.39 -11.29 -1.64
C LYS A 14 13.16 -10.05 -2.04
N LEU A 15 13.07 -8.97 -1.25
CA LEU A 15 13.84 -7.74 -1.43
C LEU A 15 15.17 -7.75 -0.66
N GLY A 16 15.50 -8.85 0.02
CA GLY A 16 16.71 -8.98 0.84
C GLY A 16 16.68 -8.13 2.10
N MET A 17 15.49 -7.94 2.68
CA MET A 17 15.27 -7.19 3.92
C MET A 17 14.70 -8.09 5.01
N ASP A 18 15.06 -7.80 6.26
CA ASP A 18 14.45 -8.40 7.45
C ASP A 18 13.32 -7.52 8.00
N TYR A 19 12.43 -8.14 8.78
CA TYR A 19 11.38 -7.43 9.50
C TYR A 19 11.97 -6.69 10.71
N ASP A 20 11.69 -5.39 10.82
CA ASP A 20 12.09 -4.57 11.97
C ASP A 20 10.95 -4.39 12.97
N GLY A 21 11.18 -4.67 14.25
CA GLY A 21 10.22 -4.43 15.33
C GLY A 21 9.35 -5.65 15.67
N ARG A 22 8.13 -5.40 16.18
CA ARG A 22 7.21 -6.47 16.62
C ARG A 22 6.13 -6.75 15.57
N PRO A 23 6.04 -7.98 15.01
CA PRO A 23 4.95 -8.37 14.12
C PRO A 23 3.58 -8.07 14.72
N HIS A 24 2.66 -7.59 13.87
CA HIS A 24 1.30 -7.20 14.26
C HIS A 24 1.21 -5.96 15.16
N SER A 25 2.32 -5.24 15.36
CA SER A 25 2.30 -3.84 15.81
C SER A 25 2.01 -2.96 14.61
N GLY A 26 0.86 -2.25 14.62
CA GLY A 26 0.44 -1.45 13.46
C GLY A 26 1.47 -0.39 13.02
N LEU A 27 2.22 0.18 13.97
CA LEU A 27 3.30 1.14 13.67
C LEU A 27 4.49 0.45 12.99
N ASP A 28 4.92 -0.70 13.49
CA ASP A 28 6.08 -1.41 12.95
C ASP A 28 5.76 -2.03 11.59
N ASP A 29 4.56 -2.59 11.42
CA ASP A 29 4.05 -3.05 10.11
C ASP A 29 4.03 -1.90 9.10
N SER A 30 3.54 -0.71 9.50
CA SER A 30 3.52 0.48 8.63
C SER A 30 4.93 0.93 8.21
N LYS A 31 5.91 0.90 9.13
CA LYS A 31 7.31 1.22 8.82
C LYS A 31 7.91 0.22 7.84
N ASN A 32 7.65 -1.08 8.02
CA ASN A 32 8.14 -2.11 7.10
C ASN A 32 7.49 -2.00 5.72
N ILE A 33 6.19 -1.69 5.63
CA ILE A 33 5.52 -1.40 4.36
C ILE A 33 6.15 -0.16 3.70
N ALA A 34 6.46 0.88 4.47
CA ALA A 34 7.14 2.06 3.94
C ALA A 34 8.55 1.73 3.41
N ARG A 35 9.32 0.86 4.09
CA ARG A 35 10.63 0.38 3.59
C ARG A 35 10.50 -0.34 2.24
N ILE A 36 9.48 -1.17 2.08
CA ILE A 36 9.16 -1.82 0.80
C ILE A 36 8.82 -0.76 -0.26
N ALA A 37 7.97 0.22 0.07
CA ALA A 37 7.60 1.28 -0.87
C ALA A 37 8.82 2.09 -1.33
N VAL A 38 9.70 2.47 -0.41
CA VAL A 38 10.97 3.14 -0.73
C VAL A 38 11.82 2.29 -1.67
N ARG A 39 11.97 1.00 -1.38
CA ARG A 39 12.75 0.10 -2.25
C ARG A 39 12.12 -0.03 -3.64
N MET A 40 10.81 -0.15 -3.74
CA MET A 40 10.10 -0.21 -5.02
C MET A 40 10.33 1.06 -5.85
N LEU A 41 10.27 2.24 -5.23
CA LEU A 41 10.55 3.52 -5.90
C LEU A 41 12.01 3.58 -6.39
N GLN A 42 12.97 3.12 -5.58
CA GLN A 42 14.38 3.04 -5.96
C GLN A 42 14.62 2.08 -7.13
N ASP A 43 13.87 0.97 -7.19
CA ASP A 43 13.90 -0.01 -8.28
C ASP A 43 13.16 0.51 -9.55
N GLY A 44 12.66 1.75 -9.54
CA GLY A 44 12.03 2.41 -10.70
C GLY A 44 10.52 2.20 -10.82
N CYS A 45 9.86 1.65 -9.80
CA CYS A 45 8.41 1.52 -9.78
C CYS A 45 7.74 2.88 -9.51
N GLU A 46 6.77 3.26 -10.33
CA GLU A 46 5.89 4.40 -10.08
C GLU A 46 4.63 3.95 -9.32
N LEU A 47 4.68 4.01 -7.99
CA LEU A 47 3.54 3.67 -7.13
C LEU A 47 2.36 4.62 -7.41
N ARG A 48 1.18 4.05 -7.67
CA ARG A 48 -0.05 4.77 -8.01
C ARG A 48 -1.27 4.16 -7.32
N ILE A 49 -2.35 4.92 -7.26
CA ILE A 49 -3.64 4.42 -6.75
C ILE A 49 -4.14 3.31 -7.68
N ASN A 50 -4.39 2.14 -7.11
CA ASN A 50 -4.81 0.93 -7.85
C ASN A 50 -6.11 0.31 -7.32
N GLU A 51 -6.63 0.79 -6.18
CA GLU A 51 -7.86 0.30 -5.54
C GLU A 51 -8.74 1.48 -5.08
N LYS A 52 -10.06 1.31 -5.14
CA LYS A 52 -11.05 2.29 -4.67
C LYS A 52 -12.29 1.64 -4.09
N MET A 53 -13.05 2.41 -3.31
CA MET A 53 -14.39 2.05 -2.85
C MET A 53 -15.44 2.75 -3.72
N HIS A 54 -16.42 1.99 -4.21
CA HIS A 54 -17.57 2.52 -4.93
C HIS A 54 -18.81 1.72 -4.58
N ALA A 55 -19.88 2.39 -4.14
CA ALA A 55 -21.11 1.75 -3.66
C ALA A 55 -20.89 0.67 -2.57
N GLY A 56 -19.90 0.87 -1.69
CA GLY A 56 -19.56 -0.09 -0.62
C GLY A 56 -18.77 -1.32 -1.11
N GLN A 57 -18.40 -1.38 -2.39
CA GLN A 57 -17.64 -2.47 -2.98
C GLN A 57 -16.19 -2.04 -3.30
N LEU A 58 -15.26 -2.97 -3.11
CA LEU A 58 -13.87 -2.82 -3.54
C LEU A 58 -13.77 -2.99 -5.05
N MET A 59 -13.14 -2.02 -5.72
CA MET A 59 -12.92 -2.02 -7.16
C MET A 59 -11.46 -1.67 -7.50
N SER A 60 -10.95 -2.18 -8.62
CA SER A 60 -9.65 -1.77 -9.16
C SER A 60 -9.75 -0.41 -9.86
N VAL A 61 -8.63 0.31 -9.88
CA VAL A 61 -8.42 1.52 -10.67
C VAL A 61 -7.53 1.18 -11.85
N SER A 62 -7.89 1.64 -13.05
CA SER A 62 -7.10 1.36 -14.26
C SER A 62 -5.74 2.04 -14.16
N SER A 63 -4.67 1.30 -14.44
CA SER A 63 -3.30 1.81 -14.45
C SER A 63 -3.01 2.77 -15.61
N SER A 64 -3.89 2.84 -16.62
CA SER A 64 -3.79 3.77 -17.75
C SER A 64 -4.34 5.16 -17.48
N LEU A 65 -5.03 5.37 -16.35
CA LEU A 65 -5.52 6.67 -15.96
C LEU A 65 -4.36 7.58 -15.54
N PRO A 66 -4.46 8.91 -15.76
CA PRO A 66 -3.50 9.86 -15.24
C PRO A 66 -3.35 9.75 -13.71
N ILE A 67 -2.16 10.06 -13.21
CA ILE A 67 -1.92 10.10 -11.77
C ILE A 67 -2.61 11.33 -11.20
N GLU A 68 -3.58 11.10 -10.33
CA GLU A 68 -4.35 12.14 -9.65
C GLU A 68 -4.04 12.09 -8.15
N GLY A 69 -3.98 13.27 -7.52
CA GLY A 69 -3.77 13.39 -6.08
C GLY A 69 -5.03 13.04 -5.30
N THR A 70 -4.87 12.59 -4.05
CA THR A 70 -5.99 12.49 -3.12
C THR A 70 -6.46 13.90 -2.74
N PRO A 71 -7.79 14.13 -2.59
CA PRO A 71 -8.29 15.41 -2.10
C PRO A 71 -7.81 15.68 -0.68
N ALA A 72 -7.77 16.96 -0.29
CA ALA A 72 -7.41 17.35 1.07
C ALA A 72 -8.36 16.68 2.08
N PRO A 73 -7.83 16.08 3.16
CA PRO A 73 -8.66 15.38 4.13
C PRO A 73 -9.61 16.36 4.83
N GLN A 74 -10.87 15.95 4.97
CA GLN A 74 -11.89 16.64 5.76
C GLN A 74 -12.46 15.70 6.81
N MET A 75 -12.82 16.25 7.97
CA MET A 75 -13.48 15.46 9.02
C MET A 75 -14.89 15.09 8.57
N PRO A 76 -15.24 13.80 8.47
CA PRO A 76 -16.57 13.40 8.03
C PRO A 76 -17.61 13.75 9.09
N HIS A 77 -18.80 14.14 8.64
CA HIS A 77 -19.95 14.33 9.52
C HIS A 77 -20.53 12.98 9.98
N SER A 78 -21.07 12.94 11.20
CA SER A 78 -21.86 11.80 11.67
C SER A 78 -23.06 11.58 10.74
N ARG A 79 -23.26 10.32 10.32
CA ARG A 79 -24.48 9.93 9.61
C ARG A 79 -25.66 9.98 10.59
N LYS A 80 -26.78 10.55 10.17
CA LYS A 80 -28.05 10.48 10.91
C LYS A 80 -28.66 9.10 10.79
#